data_AF-A0A7I4YVD1-F1
#
_entry.id   AF-A0A7I4YVD1-F1
#
_cell.length_a   1.000
_cell.length_b   1.000
_cell.length_c   1.000
_cell.angle_alpha   90.00
_cell.angle_beta   90.00
_cell.angle_gamma   90.00
#
_symmetry.space_group_name_H-M   'P 1'
#
loop_
_entity.id
_entity.type
_entity.pdbx_description
1 polymer ?
#
loop_
_entity_poly.entity_id
_entity_poly.type
_entity_poly.pdbx_seq_one_letter_code
_entity_poly.pdbx_strand_id
1 'polypeptide(L)'
;MLNIGFPIHLVMFASVLVRAYGRVAFDDWHCGSSDFTRQMSFESITEKCESIMLTVNHCCVVHDVCYTHQLGQERCDEEFCECNRKAALVRHDCSNLLEASCSLVQLFGFGAYHNSANYTEPDDLVKHMLRSDLLRPHLAGVYQRCRTVNATTSSCALQHNLCDDSPIECAEALAGCLHDAASVDGSEPCREAVEQVCSAALDEANNWHNFFKNVRFLSSNMLKVLIGVCLVMLICFVVRQRNSMKVDEKLLEYSPV
;
A
#
# COMPACT_ATOMS: atom_id res chain seq x y z
N MET A 1 33.68 -5.97 -35.79
CA MET A 1 32.21 -6.03 -35.83
C MET A 1 31.75 -6.43 -34.42
N LEU A 2 31.33 -5.45 -33.62
CA LEU A 2 30.88 -5.66 -32.25
C LEU A 2 29.43 -6.15 -32.27
N ASN A 3 29.16 -7.20 -31.49
CA ASN A 3 27.93 -7.98 -31.51
C ASN A 3 26.89 -7.30 -30.58
N ILE A 4 26.03 -6.45 -31.13
CA ILE A 4 25.03 -5.61 -30.41
C ILE A 4 23.70 -6.37 -30.19
N GLY A 5 23.76 -7.68 -29.90
CA GLY A 5 22.56 -8.53 -29.87
C GLY A 5 22.03 -8.92 -28.48
N PHE A 6 22.80 -8.68 -27.40
CA PHE A 6 22.54 -9.33 -26.11
C PHE A 6 21.79 -8.51 -25.03
N PRO A 7 21.60 -7.17 -25.07
CA PRO A 7 21.03 -6.47 -23.91
C PRO A 7 19.49 -6.35 -23.91
N ILE A 8 18.81 -6.66 -25.03
CA ILE A 8 17.36 -6.39 -25.15
C ILE A 8 16.50 -7.49 -24.50
N HIS A 9 16.95 -8.75 -24.55
CA HIS A 9 16.18 -9.87 -23.98
C HIS A 9 16.18 -9.90 -22.44
N LEU A 10 17.23 -9.39 -21.79
CA LEU A 10 17.31 -9.38 -20.32
C LEU A 10 16.34 -8.36 -19.70
N VAL A 11 16.15 -7.20 -20.36
CA VAL A 11 15.25 -6.14 -19.90
C VAL A 11 13.78 -6.55 -20.03
N MET A 12 13.43 -7.28 -21.10
CA MET A 12 12.06 -7.78 -21.30
C MET A 12 11.68 -8.90 -20.32
N PHE A 13 12.63 -9.74 -19.90
CA PHE A 13 12.36 -10.75 -18.88
C PHE A 13 12.21 -10.15 -17.47
N ALA A 14 12.97 -9.10 -17.14
CA ALA A 14 12.85 -8.41 -15.86
C ALA A 14 11.51 -7.66 -15.71
N SER A 15 10.98 -7.06 -16.78
CA SER A 15 9.69 -6.36 -16.73
C SER A 15 8.47 -7.30 -16.66
N VAL A 16 8.59 -8.53 -17.16
CA VAL A 16 7.54 -9.55 -17.06
C VAL A 16 7.46 -10.18 -15.66
N LEU A 17 8.61 -10.34 -14.97
CA LEU A 17 8.62 -10.88 -13.61
C LEU A 17 8.14 -9.87 -12.54
N VAL A 18 8.18 -8.56 -12.82
CA VAL A 18 7.71 -7.53 -11.88
C VAL A 18 6.18 -7.39 -11.87
N ARG A 19 5.46 -7.76 -12.94
CA ARG A 19 3.99 -7.62 -12.98
C ARG A 19 3.20 -8.70 -12.23
N ALA A 20 3.82 -9.83 -11.89
CA ALA A 20 3.13 -10.93 -11.24
C ALA A 20 3.00 -10.77 -9.70
N TYR A 21 3.86 -9.96 -9.08
CA TYR A 21 3.90 -9.77 -7.63
C TYR A 21 3.17 -8.48 -7.22
N GLY A 22 1.85 -8.46 -7.38
CA GLY A 22 1.06 -7.27 -7.05
C GLY A 22 -0.44 -7.33 -7.34
N ARG A 23 -0.95 -8.46 -7.87
CA ARG A 23 -2.35 -8.57 -8.28
C ARG A 23 -3.18 -9.26 -7.19
N VAL A 24 -4.39 -8.74 -6.96
CA VAL A 24 -5.39 -9.39 -6.12
C VAL A 24 -5.90 -10.63 -6.87
N ALA A 25 -5.77 -11.81 -6.27
CA ALA A 25 -6.29 -13.05 -6.85
C ALA A 25 -7.82 -13.07 -6.75
N PHE A 26 -8.49 -13.89 -7.56
CA PHE A 26 -9.95 -14.03 -7.47
C PHE A 26 -10.38 -14.51 -6.08
N ASP A 27 -9.62 -15.39 -5.44
CA ASP A 27 -9.94 -15.88 -4.09
C ASP A 27 -9.89 -14.77 -3.03
N ASP A 28 -9.08 -13.73 -3.26
CA ASP A 28 -8.97 -12.55 -2.39
C ASP A 28 -9.95 -11.42 -2.78
N TRP A 29 -10.78 -11.61 -3.81
CA TRP A 29 -11.71 -10.60 -4.28
C TRP A 29 -13.01 -10.61 -3.47
N HIS A 30 -13.51 -9.44 -3.08
CA HIS A 30 -14.68 -9.31 -2.18
C HIS A 30 -15.86 -8.56 -2.80
N CYS A 31 -15.67 -7.85 -3.92
CA CYS A 31 -16.77 -7.08 -4.50
C CYS A 31 -17.84 -7.99 -5.10
N GLY A 32 -19.01 -8.10 -4.48
CA GLY A 32 -20.18 -8.78 -5.04
C GLY A 32 -20.90 -9.66 -4.03
N SER A 33 -22.22 -9.72 -4.12
CA SER A 33 -23.09 -10.44 -3.17
C SER A 33 -23.35 -11.92 -3.49
N SER A 34 -22.89 -12.40 -4.66
CA SER A 34 -23.05 -13.78 -5.13
C SER A 34 -21.86 -14.17 -5.99
N ASP A 35 -21.62 -15.47 -6.22
CA ASP A 35 -20.53 -15.93 -7.09
C ASP A 35 -20.58 -15.28 -8.48
N PHE A 36 -21.78 -15.14 -9.04
CA PHE A 36 -21.98 -14.51 -10.35
C PHE A 36 -21.61 -13.02 -10.34
N THR A 37 -22.11 -12.25 -9.38
CA THR A 37 -21.82 -10.81 -9.30
C THR A 37 -20.37 -10.53 -8.90
N ARG A 38 -19.78 -11.42 -8.09
CA ARG A 38 -18.37 -11.42 -7.70
C ARG A 38 -17.44 -11.70 -8.86
N GLN A 39 -17.76 -12.68 -9.70
CA GLN A 39 -17.01 -12.95 -10.92
C GLN A 39 -17.10 -11.78 -11.91
N MET A 40 -18.31 -11.25 -12.15
CA MET A 40 -18.51 -10.15 -13.08
C MET A 40 -17.73 -8.88 -12.67
N SER A 41 -17.74 -8.53 -11.38
CA SER A 41 -17.01 -7.38 -10.88
C SER A 41 -15.49 -7.57 -10.97
N PHE A 42 -15.00 -8.78 -10.65
CA PHE A 42 -13.58 -9.14 -10.77
C PHE A 42 -13.09 -8.98 -12.20
N GLU A 43 -13.82 -9.55 -13.16
CA GLU A 43 -13.47 -9.48 -14.59
C GLU A 43 -13.49 -8.03 -15.09
N SER A 44 -14.53 -7.27 -14.71
CA SER A 44 -14.69 -5.86 -15.12
C SER A 44 -13.54 -4.97 -14.63
N ILE A 45 -13.13 -5.14 -13.37
CA ILE A 45 -12.01 -4.38 -12.79
C ILE A 45 -10.67 -4.87 -13.35
N THR A 46 -10.48 -6.19 -13.49
CA THR A 46 -9.23 -6.75 -14.05
C THR A 46 -8.99 -6.27 -15.48
N GLU A 47 -10.04 -6.20 -16.31
CA GLU A 47 -9.89 -5.78 -17.70
C GLU A 47 -9.57 -4.28 -17.87
N LYS A 48 -10.22 -3.42 -17.07
CA LYS A 48 -10.21 -1.95 -17.30
C LYS A 48 -9.38 -1.18 -16.28
N CYS A 49 -9.33 -1.68 -15.06
CA CYS A 49 -8.96 -0.94 -13.86
C CYS A 49 -7.97 -1.68 -12.96
N GLU A 50 -7.15 -2.57 -13.54
CA GLU A 50 -6.26 -3.47 -12.81
C GLU A 50 -5.36 -2.73 -11.79
N SER A 51 -4.86 -1.54 -12.11
CA SER A 51 -3.94 -0.81 -11.22
C SER A 51 -4.58 -0.26 -9.94
N ILE A 52 -5.91 -0.21 -9.85
CA ILE A 52 -6.65 0.23 -8.66
C ILE A 52 -7.45 -0.92 -8.03
N MET A 53 -7.26 -2.14 -8.51
CA MET A 53 -7.99 -3.32 -8.08
C MET A 53 -7.89 -3.55 -6.57
N LEU A 54 -6.69 -3.35 -6.00
CA LEU A 54 -6.47 -3.49 -4.56
C LEU A 54 -7.29 -2.49 -3.73
N THR A 55 -7.33 -1.22 -4.14
CA THR A 55 -8.11 -0.17 -3.47
C THR A 55 -9.61 -0.43 -3.61
N VAL A 56 -10.09 -0.79 -4.80
CA VAL A 56 -11.51 -1.10 -5.03
C VAL A 56 -11.94 -2.32 -4.22
N ASN A 57 -11.11 -3.36 -4.17
CA ASN A 57 -11.37 -4.55 -3.37
C ASN A 57 -11.52 -4.20 -1.88
N HIS A 58 -10.64 -3.32 -1.37
CA HIS A 58 -10.73 -2.85 0.01
C HIS A 58 -12.03 -2.08 0.28
N CYS A 59 -12.48 -1.22 -0.64
CA CYS A 59 -13.77 -0.54 -0.51
C CYS A 59 -14.92 -1.53 -0.33
N CYS A 60 -14.90 -2.65 -1.05
CA CYS A 60 -15.92 -3.69 -0.93
C CYS A 60 -15.85 -4.42 0.43
N VAL A 61 -14.65 -4.73 0.91
CA VAL A 61 -14.49 -5.33 2.25
C VAL A 61 -15.05 -4.43 3.35
N VAL A 62 -14.74 -3.13 3.30
CA VAL A 62 -15.26 -2.16 4.28
C VAL A 62 -16.78 -2.05 4.19
N HIS A 63 -17.34 -2.05 2.97
CA HIS A 63 -18.78 -2.01 2.74
C HIS A 63 -19.50 -3.26 3.29
N ASP A 64 -18.98 -4.45 3.02
CA ASP A 64 -19.56 -5.72 3.51
C ASP A 64 -19.51 -5.81 5.04
N VAL A 65 -18.44 -5.31 5.66
CA VAL A 65 -18.34 -5.21 7.12
C VAL A 65 -19.35 -4.17 7.65
N CYS A 66 -19.48 -3.00 7.03
CA CYS A 66 -20.48 -2.00 7.40
C CYS A 66 -21.91 -2.57 7.34
N TYR A 67 -22.21 -3.33 6.29
CA TYR A 67 -23.45 -4.08 6.13
C TYR A 67 -23.64 -5.09 7.26
N THR A 68 -22.65 -5.93 7.53
CA THR A 68 -22.70 -6.94 8.61
C THR A 68 -22.98 -6.31 9.98
N HIS A 69 -22.40 -5.15 10.26
CA HIS A 69 -22.63 -4.39 11.49
C HIS A 69 -23.93 -3.58 11.50
N GLN A 70 -24.69 -3.61 10.41
CA GLN A 70 -25.99 -2.94 10.28
C GLN A 70 -25.92 -1.44 10.60
N LEU A 71 -24.86 -0.75 10.15
CA LEU A 71 -24.63 0.67 10.44
C LEU A 71 -25.52 1.65 9.64
N GLY A 72 -26.49 1.11 8.90
CA GLY A 72 -27.42 1.84 8.03
C GLY A 72 -27.03 1.73 6.56
N GLN A 73 -27.93 1.22 5.72
CA GLN A 73 -27.66 0.95 4.29
C GLN A 73 -27.19 2.22 3.55
N GLU A 74 -27.94 3.32 3.66
CA GLU A 74 -27.60 4.58 2.97
C GLU A 74 -26.22 5.11 3.37
N ARG A 75 -25.87 5.00 4.65
CA ARG A 75 -24.56 5.38 5.16
C ARG A 75 -23.46 4.50 4.58
N CYS A 76 -23.62 3.17 4.65
CA CYS A 76 -22.64 2.24 4.11
C CYS A 76 -22.46 2.44 2.61
N ASP A 77 -23.55 2.62 1.86
CA ASP A 77 -23.52 2.85 0.41
C ASP A 77 -22.79 4.15 0.06
N GLU A 78 -23.03 5.24 0.78
CA GLU A 78 -22.32 6.50 0.53
C GLU A 78 -20.83 6.41 0.88
N GLU A 79 -20.47 5.76 2.00
CA GLU A 79 -19.07 5.53 2.36
C GLU A 79 -18.34 4.67 1.31
N PHE A 80 -19.02 3.66 0.75
CA PHE A 80 -18.52 2.86 -0.38
C PHE A 80 -18.33 3.71 -1.65
N CYS A 81 -19.31 4.56 -1.98
CA CYS A 81 -19.24 5.46 -3.13
C CYS A 81 -18.06 6.43 -2.99
N GLU A 82 -17.87 7.04 -1.82
CA GLU A 82 -16.73 7.92 -1.54
C GLU A 82 -15.38 7.19 -1.63
N CYS A 83 -15.30 5.96 -1.13
CA CYS A 83 -14.09 5.13 -1.28
C CYS A 83 -13.76 4.88 -2.77
N ASN A 84 -14.78 4.53 -3.57
CA ASN A 84 -14.64 4.34 -5.01
C ASN A 84 -14.26 5.62 -5.76
N ARG A 85 -14.84 6.78 -5.40
CA ARG A 85 -14.47 8.08 -5.98
C ARG A 85 -13.01 8.41 -5.72
N LYS A 86 -12.50 8.14 -4.51
CA LYS A 86 -11.07 8.28 -4.18
C LYS A 86 -10.19 7.37 -5.04
N ALA A 87 -10.57 6.11 -5.23
CA ALA A 87 -9.86 5.20 -6.13
C ALA A 87 -9.85 5.71 -7.58
N ALA A 88 -10.96 6.28 -8.06
CA ALA A 88 -11.08 6.87 -9.39
C ALA A 88 -10.18 8.10 -9.61
N LEU A 89 -9.76 8.81 -8.54
CA LEU A 89 -8.80 9.92 -8.68
C LEU A 89 -7.43 9.45 -9.19
N VAL A 90 -7.04 8.21 -8.88
CA VAL A 90 -5.79 7.61 -9.37
C VAL A 90 -5.93 7.17 -10.83
N ARG A 91 -7.13 6.75 -11.24
CA ARG A 91 -7.45 6.26 -12.59
C ARG A 91 -8.79 6.82 -13.06
N HIS A 92 -8.77 8.03 -13.61
CA HIS A 92 -10.00 8.73 -14.04
C HIS A 92 -10.82 7.97 -15.09
N ASP A 93 -10.16 7.15 -15.92
CA ASP A 93 -10.81 6.28 -16.91
C ASP A 93 -11.68 5.17 -16.29
N CYS A 94 -11.50 4.89 -15.00
CA CYS A 94 -12.31 3.96 -14.22
C CYS A 94 -13.55 4.60 -13.58
N SER A 95 -13.69 5.94 -13.64
CA SER A 95 -14.74 6.68 -12.93
C SER A 95 -16.16 6.17 -13.26
N ASN A 96 -16.48 5.99 -14.55
CA ASN A 96 -17.81 5.52 -14.95
C ASN A 96 -18.13 4.11 -14.42
N LEU A 97 -17.14 3.21 -14.37
CA LEU A 97 -17.33 1.85 -13.85
C LEU A 97 -17.58 1.86 -12.34
N LEU A 98 -16.84 2.69 -11.61
CA LEU A 98 -16.96 2.81 -10.16
C LEU A 98 -18.23 3.56 -9.74
N GLU A 99 -18.65 4.58 -10.49
CA GLU A 99 -19.92 5.27 -10.27
C GLU A 99 -21.12 4.37 -10.61
N ALA A 100 -21.01 3.52 -11.64
CA ALA A 100 -22.01 2.49 -11.90
C ALA A 100 -22.11 1.49 -10.73
N SER A 101 -20.98 1.12 -10.13
CA SER A 101 -20.96 0.24 -8.95
C SER A 101 -21.64 0.89 -7.74
N CYS A 102 -21.41 2.20 -7.51
CA CYS A 102 -22.12 3.00 -6.51
C CYS A 102 -23.65 3.01 -6.74
N SER A 103 -24.07 3.27 -7.98
CA SER A 103 -25.50 3.26 -8.34
C SER A 103 -26.16 1.89 -8.11
N LEU A 104 -25.44 0.80 -8.38
CA LEU A 104 -25.95 -0.56 -8.18
C LEU A 104 -26.21 -0.89 -6.71
N VAL A 105 -25.32 -0.51 -5.78
CA VAL A 105 -25.54 -0.76 -4.35
C VAL A 105 -26.68 0.09 -3.80
N GLN A 106 -26.81 1.35 -4.22
CA GLN A 106 -27.91 2.22 -3.78
C GLN A 106 -29.28 1.74 -4.27
N LEU A 107 -29.35 1.22 -5.50
CA LEU A 107 -30.61 0.75 -6.10
C LEU A 107 -31.00 -0.67 -5.68
N PHE A 108 -30.01 -1.56 -5.53
CA PHE A 108 -30.26 -3.00 -5.37
C PHE A 108 -29.63 -3.60 -4.10
N GLY A 109 -28.90 -2.82 -3.30
CA GLY A 109 -28.18 -3.27 -2.11
C GLY A 109 -29.07 -3.67 -0.94
N PHE A 110 -30.34 -3.27 -0.92
CA PHE A 110 -31.28 -3.56 0.17
C PHE A 110 -31.30 -5.03 0.58
N GLY A 111 -31.35 -5.94 -0.41
CA GLY A 111 -31.35 -7.38 -0.14
C GLY A 111 -30.05 -7.86 0.49
N ALA A 112 -28.91 -7.42 -0.04
CA ALA A 112 -27.60 -7.75 0.51
C ALA A 112 -27.42 -7.21 1.94
N TYR A 113 -27.86 -5.96 2.18
CA TYR A 113 -27.84 -5.33 3.50
C TYR A 113 -28.62 -6.15 4.54
N HIS A 114 -29.87 -6.50 4.25
CA HIS A 114 -30.68 -7.27 5.21
C HIS A 114 -30.15 -8.69 5.42
N ASN A 115 -29.64 -9.33 4.37
CA ASN A 115 -29.08 -10.68 4.46
C ASN A 115 -27.77 -10.73 5.27
N SER A 116 -27.03 -9.62 5.33
CA SER A 116 -25.77 -9.53 6.09
C SER A 116 -25.95 -9.49 7.61
N ALA A 117 -27.16 -9.22 8.12
CA ALA A 117 -27.40 -9.07 9.56
C ALA A 117 -27.05 -10.32 10.39
N ASN A 118 -27.11 -11.51 9.77
CA ASN A 118 -26.73 -12.78 10.39
C ASN A 118 -25.47 -13.38 9.75
N TYR A 119 -24.73 -12.58 9.00
CA TYR A 119 -23.48 -13.02 8.41
C TYR A 119 -22.47 -13.32 9.53
N THR A 120 -21.82 -14.47 9.39
CA THR A 120 -20.66 -14.83 10.18
C THR A 120 -19.54 -15.11 9.21
N GLU A 121 -18.37 -14.51 9.46
CA GLU A 121 -17.19 -14.80 8.66
C GLU A 121 -16.93 -16.31 8.70
N PRO A 122 -16.68 -16.95 7.55
CA PRO A 122 -16.43 -18.38 7.52
C PRO A 122 -15.06 -18.70 8.12
N ASP A 123 -14.95 -19.87 8.74
CA ASP A 123 -13.72 -20.32 9.43
C ASP A 123 -12.49 -20.39 8.49
N ASP A 124 -12.72 -20.52 7.18
CA ASP A 124 -11.70 -20.60 6.14
C ASP A 124 -11.34 -19.25 5.51
N LEU A 125 -11.84 -18.13 6.07
CA LEU A 125 -11.43 -16.79 5.65
C LEU A 125 -9.90 -16.68 5.66
N VAL A 126 -9.32 -16.32 4.51
CA VAL A 126 -7.88 -16.12 4.36
C VAL A 126 -7.46 -14.88 5.15
N LYS A 127 -6.68 -15.11 6.21
CA LYS A 127 -6.09 -14.05 7.05
C LYS A 127 -4.69 -13.75 6.54
N HIS A 128 -4.57 -12.69 5.74
CA HIS A 128 -3.29 -12.20 5.28
C HIS A 128 -2.45 -11.73 6.47
N MET A 129 -1.20 -12.19 6.52
CA MET A 129 -0.24 -11.81 7.54
C MET A 129 0.79 -10.84 6.97
N LEU A 130 1.31 -9.94 7.80
CA LEU A 130 2.42 -9.07 7.40
C LEU A 130 3.66 -9.90 7.07
N ARG A 131 4.39 -9.48 6.03
CA ARG A 131 5.66 -10.11 5.62
C ARG A 131 6.74 -10.01 6.70
N SER A 132 6.74 -8.93 7.50
CA SER A 132 7.67 -8.74 8.61
C SER A 132 7.45 -9.80 9.70
N ASP A 133 8.50 -10.56 10.03
CA ASP A 133 8.49 -11.52 11.14
C ASP A 133 8.29 -10.83 12.49
N LEU A 134 8.71 -9.57 12.61
CA LEU A 134 8.53 -8.77 13.82
C LEU A 134 7.07 -8.37 14.03
N LEU A 135 6.37 -7.95 12.96
CA LEU A 135 4.99 -7.46 13.05
C LEU A 135 3.95 -8.59 13.04
N ARG A 136 4.29 -9.75 12.46
CA ARG A 136 3.40 -10.91 12.37
C ARG A 136 2.71 -11.30 13.71
N PRO A 137 3.42 -11.42 14.85
CA PRO A 137 2.76 -11.72 16.13
C PRO A 137 1.81 -10.61 16.59
N HIS A 138 2.11 -9.35 16.31
CA HIS A 138 1.22 -8.23 16.67
C HIS A 138 -0.08 -8.26 15.86
N LEU A 139 0.01 -8.46 14.53
CA LEU A 139 -1.18 -8.61 13.69
C LEU A 139 -2.02 -9.85 14.08
N ALA A 140 -1.37 -10.95 14.47
CA ALA A 140 -2.08 -12.13 14.98
C ALA A 140 -2.91 -11.78 16.24
N GLY A 141 -2.40 -10.90 17.10
CA GLY A 141 -3.13 -10.35 18.24
C GLY A 141 -4.35 -9.54 17.85
N VAL A 142 -4.27 -8.77 16.75
CA VAL A 142 -5.41 -8.01 16.19
C VAL A 142 -6.53 -8.98 15.77
N TYR A 143 -6.23 -10.02 14.98
CA TYR A 143 -7.23 -11.02 14.57
C TYR A 143 -7.92 -11.74 15.74
N GLN A 144 -7.26 -11.87 16.90
CA GLN A 144 -7.85 -12.51 18.06
C GLN A 144 -8.84 -11.60 18.79
N ARG A 145 -8.59 -10.28 18.77
CA ARG A 145 -9.29 -9.27 19.58
C ARG A 145 -10.31 -8.46 18.77
N CYS A 146 -10.09 -8.29 17.46
CA CYS A 146 -10.92 -7.53 16.52
C CYS A 146 -11.74 -8.47 15.62
N ARG A 147 -12.44 -9.45 16.21
CA ARG A 147 -13.00 -10.58 15.46
C ARG A 147 -14.06 -10.18 14.44
N THR A 148 -14.74 -9.06 14.67
CA THR A 148 -15.84 -8.59 13.81
C THR A 148 -15.36 -7.81 12.59
N VAL A 149 -14.04 -7.63 12.45
CA VAL A 149 -13.41 -6.88 11.36
C VAL A 149 -12.18 -7.63 10.82
N ASN A 150 -12.16 -8.97 10.87
CA ASN A 150 -11.00 -9.73 10.36
C ASN A 150 -10.85 -9.55 8.85
N ALA A 151 -11.94 -9.51 8.08
CA ALA A 151 -11.90 -9.25 6.64
C ALA A 151 -11.19 -7.92 6.34
N THR A 152 -11.58 -6.84 7.02
CA THR A 152 -10.92 -5.52 6.89
C THR A 152 -9.46 -5.59 7.33
N THR A 153 -9.17 -6.24 8.46
CA THR A 153 -7.79 -6.44 8.95
C THR A 153 -6.92 -7.17 7.92
N SER A 154 -7.47 -8.21 7.29
CA SER A 154 -6.81 -8.98 6.22
C SER A 154 -6.56 -8.13 4.98
N SER A 155 -7.55 -7.33 4.58
CA SER A 155 -7.40 -6.37 3.49
C SER A 155 -6.32 -5.31 3.76
N CYS A 156 -6.23 -4.79 5.00
CA CYS A 156 -5.17 -3.86 5.41
C CYS A 156 -3.78 -4.51 5.32
N ALA A 157 -3.64 -5.76 5.78
CA ALA A 157 -2.39 -6.50 5.71
C ALA A 157 -1.97 -6.78 4.25
N LEU A 158 -2.91 -7.14 3.39
CA LEU A 158 -2.67 -7.31 1.96
C LEU A 158 -2.21 -6.00 1.31
N GLN A 159 -2.88 -4.88 1.61
CA GLN A 159 -2.48 -3.56 1.14
C GLN A 159 -1.06 -3.20 1.53
N HIS A 160 -0.70 -3.39 2.80
CA HIS A 160 0.67 -3.15 3.26
C HIS A 160 1.70 -4.05 2.56
N ASN A 161 1.38 -5.34 2.38
CA ASN A 161 2.27 -6.28 1.71
C ASN A 161 2.51 -5.98 0.22
N LEU A 162 1.54 -5.31 -0.43
CA LEU A 162 1.60 -4.91 -1.83
C LEU A 162 1.94 -3.42 -2.03
N CYS A 163 2.18 -2.70 -0.94
CA CYS A 163 2.52 -1.28 -0.98
C CYS A 163 3.88 -1.07 -1.66
N ASP A 164 3.90 -0.15 -2.65
CA ASP A 164 5.10 0.19 -3.43
C ASP A 164 5.71 1.55 -3.02
N ASP A 165 5.12 2.23 -2.03
CA ASP A 165 5.57 3.51 -1.50
C ASP A 165 6.75 3.36 -0.52
N SER A 166 7.18 4.44 0.12
CA SER A 166 8.24 4.36 1.13
C SER A 166 7.79 3.53 2.35
N PRO A 167 8.72 2.89 3.09
CA PRO A 167 8.35 2.10 4.27
C PRO A 167 7.49 2.85 5.29
N ILE A 168 7.73 4.16 5.47
CA ILE A 168 6.96 5.00 6.38
C ILE A 168 5.55 5.25 5.85
N GLU A 169 5.38 5.57 4.57
CA GLU A 169 4.06 5.74 3.95
C GLU A 169 3.23 4.45 4.01
N CYS A 170 3.86 3.29 3.74
CA CYS A 170 3.19 1.99 3.87
C CYS A 170 2.80 1.65 5.31
N ALA A 171 3.61 2.04 6.29
CA ALA A 171 3.32 1.84 7.72
C ALA A 171 2.20 2.79 8.20
N GLU A 172 2.21 4.06 7.77
CA GLU A 172 1.14 5.03 8.05
C GLU A 172 -0.19 4.59 7.41
N ALA A 173 -0.17 4.11 6.17
CA ALA A 173 -1.35 3.59 5.49
C ALA A 173 -1.91 2.34 6.20
N LEU A 174 -1.04 1.42 6.63
CA LEU A 174 -1.44 0.26 7.44
C LEU A 174 -2.09 0.71 8.76
N ALA A 175 -1.46 1.66 9.45
CA ALA A 175 -1.95 2.16 10.73
C ALA A 175 -3.33 2.82 10.59
N GLY A 176 -3.50 3.71 9.60
CA GLY A 176 -4.79 4.32 9.29
C GLY A 176 -5.88 3.28 9.01
N CYS A 177 -5.59 2.31 8.14
CA CYS A 177 -6.52 1.23 7.79
C CYS A 177 -6.95 0.39 9.01
N LEU A 178 -6.00 0.04 9.89
CA LEU A 178 -6.30 -0.74 11.10
C LEU A 178 -7.05 0.09 12.16
N HIS A 179 -6.78 1.39 12.28
CA HIS A 179 -7.55 2.27 13.16
C HIS A 179 -9.00 2.42 12.69
N ASP A 180 -9.23 2.55 11.39
CA ASP A 180 -10.58 2.57 10.81
C ASP A 180 -11.32 1.26 11.11
N ALA A 181 -10.64 0.11 10.96
CA ALA A 181 -11.21 -1.19 11.33
C ALA A 181 -11.55 -1.28 12.83
N ALA A 182 -10.65 -0.84 13.72
CA ALA A 182 -10.91 -0.85 15.16
C ALA A 182 -12.04 0.11 15.58
N SER A 183 -12.23 1.20 14.84
CA SER A 183 -13.35 2.13 15.05
C SER A 183 -14.70 1.44 14.79
N VAL A 184 -14.76 0.59 13.75
CA VAL A 184 -15.96 -0.21 13.43
C VAL A 184 -16.19 -1.31 14.47
N ASP A 185 -15.14 -2.02 14.91
CA ASP A 185 -15.25 -3.04 15.97
C ASP A 185 -15.73 -2.44 17.30
N GLY A 186 -15.25 -1.24 17.63
CA GLY A 186 -15.69 -0.45 18.79
C GLY A 186 -15.22 -0.98 20.15
N SER A 187 -14.52 -2.12 20.22
CA SER A 187 -14.06 -2.70 21.48
C SER A 187 -12.69 -2.16 21.91
N GLU A 188 -12.52 -1.92 23.22
CA GLU A 188 -11.23 -1.47 23.77
C GLU A 188 -10.09 -2.47 23.56
N PRO A 189 -10.29 -3.79 23.76
CA PRO A 189 -9.24 -4.78 23.49
C PRO A 189 -8.76 -4.76 22.03
N CYS A 190 -9.65 -4.50 21.08
CA CYS A 190 -9.30 -4.35 19.67
C CYS A 190 -8.45 -3.09 19.44
N ARG A 191 -8.89 -1.93 19.95
CA ARG A 191 -8.14 -0.67 19.84
C ARG A 191 -6.72 -0.78 20.41
N GLU A 192 -6.56 -1.40 21.58
CA GLU A 192 -5.24 -1.63 22.19
C GLU A 192 -4.35 -2.54 21.33
N ALA A 193 -4.93 -3.58 20.71
CA ALA A 193 -4.18 -4.49 19.84
C ALA A 193 -3.69 -3.79 18.57
N VAL A 194 -4.56 -2.95 17.98
CA VAL A 194 -4.23 -2.13 16.81
C VAL A 194 -3.11 -1.15 17.16
N GLU A 195 -3.21 -0.45 18.30
CA GLU A 195 -2.15 0.49 18.73
C GLU A 195 -0.77 -0.18 18.82
N GLN A 196 -0.71 -1.41 19.33
CA GLN A 196 0.54 -2.15 19.45
C GLN A 196 1.17 -2.47 18.08
N VAL A 197 0.37 -2.92 17.10
CA VAL A 197 0.90 -3.21 15.75
C VAL A 197 1.25 -1.93 14.99
N CYS A 198 0.46 -0.85 15.15
CA CYS A 198 0.71 0.44 14.52
C CYS A 198 2.02 1.06 15.02
N SER A 199 2.23 1.11 16.35
CA SER A 199 3.48 1.60 16.94
C SER A 199 4.67 0.78 16.46
N ALA A 200 4.56 -0.55 16.48
CA ALA A 200 5.64 -1.42 16.04
C ALA A 200 5.96 -1.25 14.53
N ALA A 201 4.94 -1.07 13.69
CA ALA A 201 5.11 -0.86 12.25
C ALA A 201 5.83 0.47 11.95
N LEU A 202 5.43 1.55 12.64
CA LEU A 202 6.08 2.86 12.51
C LEU A 202 7.51 2.84 13.05
N ASP A 203 7.77 2.17 14.18
CA ASP A 203 9.12 2.00 14.73
C ASP A 203 10.02 1.20 13.78
N GLU A 204 9.50 0.12 13.19
CA GLU A 204 10.24 -0.68 12.20
C GLU A 204 10.55 0.14 10.93
N ALA A 205 9.59 0.93 10.45
CA ALA A 205 9.74 1.79 9.27
C ALA A 205 10.76 2.92 9.50
N ASN A 206 10.81 3.48 10.71
CA ASN A 206 11.75 4.55 11.08
C ASN A 206 13.17 4.04 11.37
N ASN A 207 13.38 2.74 11.52
CA ASN A 207 14.70 2.20 11.77
C ASN A 207 15.60 2.32 10.53
N TRP A 208 16.63 3.17 10.62
CA TRP A 208 17.59 3.48 9.55
C TRP A 208 18.21 2.24 8.89
N HIS A 209 18.30 1.12 9.62
CA HIS A 209 18.81 -0.13 9.06
C HIS A 209 17.90 -0.73 7.96
N ASN A 210 16.59 -0.51 8.05
CA ASN A 210 15.61 -0.98 7.07
C ASN A 210 15.54 -0.07 5.85
N PHE A 211 15.81 1.23 6.03
CA PHE A 211 15.95 2.20 4.94
C PHE A 211 17.03 1.79 3.92
N PHE A 212 18.19 1.29 4.39
CA PHE A 212 19.27 0.81 3.52
C PHE A 212 19.04 -0.60 2.95
N LYS A 213 18.19 -1.43 3.56
CA LYS A 213 17.87 -2.77 3.06
C LYS A 213 16.84 -2.76 1.93
N ASN A 214 16.09 -1.68 1.76
CA ASN A 214 15.06 -1.63 0.73
C ASN A 214 15.69 -1.37 -0.67
N VAL A 215 15.99 -2.46 -1.37
CA VAL A 215 16.65 -2.45 -2.70
C VAL A 215 15.85 -1.64 -3.73
N ARG A 216 14.52 -1.56 -3.61
CA ARG A 216 13.66 -0.72 -4.48
C ARG A 216 13.82 0.77 -4.22
N PHE A 217 13.95 1.16 -2.94
CA PHE A 217 14.24 2.55 -2.57
C PHE A 217 15.59 2.98 -3.12
N LEU A 218 16.61 2.11 -2.99
CA LEU A 218 17.90 2.31 -3.62
C LEU A 218 17.73 2.41 -5.14
N SER A 219 17.06 1.47 -5.82
CA SER A 219 16.94 1.54 -7.29
C SER A 219 16.23 2.81 -7.81
N SER A 220 15.20 3.29 -7.11
CA SER A 220 14.46 4.50 -7.50
C SER A 220 15.22 5.80 -7.17
N ASN A 221 16.01 5.81 -6.09
CA ASN A 221 16.74 7.00 -5.65
C ASN A 221 18.25 6.94 -5.90
N MET A 222 18.77 5.89 -6.53
CA MET A 222 20.20 5.72 -6.83
C MET A 222 20.73 6.91 -7.64
N LEU A 223 19.96 7.41 -8.61
CA LEU A 223 20.34 8.61 -9.38
C LEU A 223 20.47 9.84 -8.48
N LYS A 224 19.54 10.05 -7.54
CA LYS A 224 19.58 11.19 -6.60
C LYS A 224 20.75 11.07 -5.64
N VAL A 225 21.01 9.87 -5.13
CA VAL A 225 22.17 9.58 -4.27
C VAL A 225 23.47 9.80 -5.03
N LEU A 226 23.57 9.34 -6.28
CA LEU A 226 24.75 9.51 -7.12
C LEU A 226 25.02 10.99 -7.40
N ILE A 227 23.97 11.77 -7.74
CA ILE A 227 24.08 13.22 -7.93
C ILE A 227 24.54 13.90 -6.63
N GLY A 228 23.97 13.52 -5.48
CA GLY A 228 24.38 14.04 -4.18
C GLY A 228 25.86 13.76 -3.87
N VAL A 229 26.32 12.53 -4.07
CA VAL A 229 27.73 12.14 -3.87
C VAL A 229 28.65 12.90 -4.82
N CYS A 230 28.29 13.01 -6.10
CA CYS A 230 29.05 13.79 -7.08
C CYS A 230 29.16 15.27 -6.68
N LEU A 231 28.08 15.88 -6.19
CA LEU A 231 28.09 17.27 -5.71
C LEU A 231 29.00 17.44 -4.49
N VAL A 232 28.92 16.53 -3.51
CA VAL A 232 29.79 16.57 -2.33
C VAL A 232 31.26 16.44 -2.73
N MET A 233 31.58 15.50 -3.64
CA MET A 233 32.94 15.32 -4.15
C MET A 233 33.46 16.56 -4.89
N LEU A 234 32.61 17.21 -5.71
CA LEU A 234 32.96 18.46 -6.38
C LEU A 234 33.22 19.59 -5.37
N ILE A 235 32.39 19.73 -4.34
CA ILE A 235 32.58 20.73 -3.28
C ILE A 235 33.89 20.46 -2.53
N CYS A 236 34.15 19.22 -2.15
CA CYS A 236 35.41 18.84 -1.50
C CYS A 236 36.62 19.15 -2.38
N PHE A 237 36.53 18.90 -3.69
CA PHE A 237 37.59 19.20 -4.64
C PHE A 237 37.85 20.70 -4.76
N VAL A 238 36.80 21.51 -4.90
CA VAL A 238 36.90 22.98 -4.97
C VAL A 238 37.47 23.58 -3.68
N VAL A 239 37.02 23.11 -2.52
CA VAL A 239 37.55 23.55 -1.21
C VAL A 239 39.04 23.21 -1.09
N ARG A 240 39.43 21.99 -1.49
CA ARG A 240 40.83 21.56 -1.46
C ARG A 240 41.70 22.39 -2.41
N GLN A 241 41.22 22.67 -3.62
CA GLN A 241 41.95 23.50 -4.59
C GLN A 241 42.10 24.94 -4.10
N ARG A 242 41.05 25.53 -3.52
CA ARG A 242 41.10 26.88 -2.94
C ARG A 242 42.09 26.98 -1.77
N ASN A 243 42.15 25.95 -0.93
CA ASN A 243 43.13 25.90 0.15
C ASN A 243 44.56 25.75 -0.38
N SER A 244 44.78 24.98 -1.45
CA SER A 244 46.08 24.87 -2.11
C SER A 244 46.56 26.23 -2.66
N MET A 245 45.69 26.97 -3.36
CA MET A 245 46.06 28.28 -3.92
C MET A 245 46.42 29.32 -2.84
N LYS A 246 45.76 29.29 -1.68
CA LYS A 246 46.11 30.17 -0.55
C LYS A 246 47.48 29.86 0.07
N VAL A 247 47.96 28.62 -0.05
CA VAL A 247 49.30 28.24 0.43
C VAL A 247 50.37 28.79 -0.53
N ASP A 248 50.13 28.72 -1.84
CA ASP A 248 51.06 29.24 -2.84
C ASP A 248 51.19 30.77 -2.79
N GLU A 249 50.08 31.49 -2.56
CA GLU A 249 50.07 32.95 -2.41
C GLU A 249 50.87 33.43 -1.19
N LYS A 250 50.77 32.72 -0.05
CA LYS A 250 51.59 33.00 1.14
C LYS A 250 53.07 32.66 0.94
N LEU A 251 53.40 31.70 0.09
CA LEU A 251 54.79 31.35 -0.21
C LEU A 251 55.47 32.43 -1.07
N LEU A 252 54.72 33.09 -1.94
CA LEU A 252 55.19 34.20 -2.78
C LEU A 252 55.40 35.51 -1.99
N GLU A 253 54.64 35.73 -0.91
CA GLU A 253 54.77 36.91 -0.05
C GLU A 253 56.00 36.86 0.90
N TYR A 254 56.65 35.69 1.02
CA TYR A 254 57.83 35.45 1.86
C TYR A 254 59.13 35.23 1.06
N SER A 255 59.25 35.80 -0.14
CA SER A 255 60.56 35.92 -0.81
C SER A 255 61.28 37.17 -0.32
N PRO A 256 62.36 37.05 0.50
CA PRO A 256 63.16 38.20 0.89
C PRO A 256 63.94 38.73 -0.32
N VAL A 257 63.82 40.04 -0.55
CA VAL A 257 64.71 40.82 -1.43
C VAL A 257 65.97 41.18 -0.66
#